data_AF-A0A1X1C2X6-F1
#
_entry.id   AF-A0A1X1C2X6-F1
#
_cell.length_a   1.000
_cell.length_b   1.000
_cell.length_c   1.000
_cell.angle_alpha   90.00
_cell.angle_beta   90.00
_cell.angle_gamma   90.00
#
_symmetry.space_group_name_H-M   'P 1'
#
loop_
_entity.id
_entity.type
_entity.pdbx_description
1 polymer ?
#
loop_
_entity_poly.entity_id
_entity_poly.type
_entity_poly.pdbx_seq_one_letter_code
_entity_poly.pdbx_strand_id
1 'polypeptide(L)'
;MTAQNKINYVIAFFVAIALAGISASLNLQNFADDLVFSHALDNTSLYDFMVGSYAGWSGRFTLNALMVGTINYHAVWKVGIPLSIILLCSSASRIITGKFDLKVTALSVFIYLLLPKEILANGSWWITGFYNYLLPAAAMLYSLSVFMKRGAVGWTEGALSLLCLTISCFSEQTSIVTAVSALLLIFFCRDFRRPFSYAYILVTAVLSWLMFSAPGNFHRLQEETWRWMPGYESESLVNKLIYGYDRIHQAMVMPDSIVFCLLCILCIILIIKDKNRTKVGSVFALVMMAHVALMLLIRLGLLHPSESFYNPEYLNPQRWISISRYCSYLFTGFVILGTCYALAVAALKDRDFVKPLVMIILGFATILMVGFSPTVYASGMRVLYLWAVMIMCSSCFIFYKIYGHEKEILRNVVACIIAAYIISI
;
A
#
# COMPACT_ATOMS: atom_id res chain seq x y z
N MET A 1 -6.01 -16.21 35.43
CA MET A 1 -5.82 -15.70 34.04
C MET A 1 -4.88 -16.64 33.30
N THR A 2 -5.30 -17.24 32.18
CA THR A 2 -4.48 -18.21 31.42
C THR A 2 -3.23 -17.55 30.83
N ALA A 3 -2.15 -18.31 30.61
CA ALA A 3 -0.91 -17.80 30.00
C ALA A 3 -1.16 -17.15 28.62
N GLN A 4 -2.10 -17.71 27.84
CA GLN A 4 -2.51 -17.17 26.55
C GLN A 4 -3.15 -15.77 26.66
N ASN A 5 -3.93 -15.52 27.72
CA ASN A 5 -4.53 -14.21 27.95
C ASN A 5 -3.46 -13.18 28.31
N LYS A 6 -2.48 -13.54 29.17
CA LYS A 6 -1.35 -12.65 29.51
C LYS A 6 -0.60 -12.16 28.26
N ILE A 7 -0.28 -13.07 27.34
CA ILE A 7 0.41 -12.73 26.09
C ILE A 7 -0.41 -11.82 25.19
N ASN A 8 -1.71 -12.07 25.05
CA ASN A 8 -2.57 -11.21 24.24
C ASN A 8 -2.62 -9.77 24.80
N TYR A 9 -2.62 -9.61 26.13
CA TYR A 9 -2.51 -8.28 26.75
C TYR A 9 -1.16 -7.63 26.50
N VAL A 10 -0.05 -8.36 26.59
CA VAL A 10 1.29 -7.81 26.28
C VAL A 10 1.36 -7.33 24.84
N ILE A 11 0.85 -8.12 23.89
CA ILE A 11 0.81 -7.75 22.47
C ILE A 11 -0.04 -6.49 22.26
N ALA A 12 -1.27 -6.47 22.82
CA ALA A 12 -2.17 -5.33 22.68
C ALA A 12 -1.58 -4.06 23.34
N PHE A 13 -0.98 -4.20 24.51
CA PHE A 13 -0.32 -3.11 25.23
C PHE A 13 0.85 -2.54 24.43
N PHE A 14 1.67 -3.40 23.83
CA PHE A 14 2.76 -2.96 22.98
C PHE A 14 2.27 -2.20 21.75
N VAL A 15 1.27 -2.75 21.04
CA VAL A 15 0.66 -2.06 19.88
C VAL A 15 0.12 -0.70 20.31
N ALA A 16 -0.54 -0.61 21.47
CA ALA A 16 -1.03 0.64 22.01
C ALA A 16 0.11 1.65 22.29
N ILE A 17 1.22 1.21 22.89
CA ILE A 17 2.39 2.07 23.13
C ILE A 17 2.99 2.58 21.82
N ALA A 18 3.22 1.69 20.83
CA ALA A 18 3.81 2.09 19.56
C ALA A 18 2.95 3.15 18.84
N LEU A 19 1.64 2.94 18.84
CA LEU A 19 0.68 3.88 18.26
C LEU A 19 0.55 5.18 19.06
N ALA A 20 0.66 5.13 20.39
CA ALA A 20 0.71 6.33 21.22
C ALA A 20 1.99 7.15 20.98
N GLY A 21 3.14 6.48 20.80
CA GLY A 21 4.40 7.11 20.44
C GLY A 21 4.32 7.83 19.08
N ILE A 22 3.72 7.17 18.08
CA ILE A 22 3.42 7.80 16.79
C ILE A 22 2.55 9.03 17.00
N SER A 23 1.41 8.89 17.70
CA SER A 23 0.47 9.98 17.96
C SER A 23 1.15 11.20 18.61
N ALA A 24 2.07 10.95 19.54
CA ALA A 24 2.84 12.00 20.22
C ALA A 24 3.87 12.69 19.29
N SER A 25 4.45 11.98 18.33
CA SER A 25 5.44 12.54 17.39
C SER A 25 4.84 13.39 16.27
N LEU A 26 3.54 13.24 15.99
CA LEU A 26 2.88 13.91 14.88
C LEU A 26 2.73 15.42 15.16
N ASN A 27 3.09 16.22 14.15
CA ASN A 27 2.96 17.68 14.17
C ASN A 27 2.64 18.18 12.75
N LEU A 28 1.92 19.30 12.67
CA LEU A 28 1.72 20.00 11.40
C LEU A 28 3.06 20.59 10.92
N GLN A 29 3.30 20.47 9.62
CA GLN A 29 4.46 21.11 9.01
C GLN A 29 4.15 22.57 8.69
N ASN A 30 5.09 23.47 9.00
CA ASN A 30 4.96 24.91 8.71
C ASN A 30 5.32 25.26 7.25
N PHE A 31 5.24 24.30 6.33
CA PHE A 31 5.58 24.46 4.92
C PHE A 31 4.77 23.47 4.06
N ALA A 32 4.89 23.59 2.73
CA ALA A 32 4.21 22.74 1.76
C ALA A 32 2.68 22.68 1.98
N ASP A 33 2.07 21.53 1.70
CA ASP A 33 0.61 21.40 1.65
C ASP A 33 -0.06 21.56 3.02
N ASP A 34 0.60 21.20 4.12
CA ASP A 34 0.03 21.40 5.47
C ASP A 34 -0.20 22.89 5.75
N LEU A 35 0.75 23.75 5.36
CA LEU A 35 0.61 25.20 5.49
C LEU A 35 -0.49 25.75 4.55
N VAL A 36 -0.54 25.26 3.31
CA VAL A 36 -1.55 25.73 2.35
C VAL A 36 -2.96 25.33 2.80
N PHE A 37 -3.16 24.08 3.21
CA PHE A 37 -4.48 23.57 3.60
C PHE A 37 -4.94 24.03 4.98
N SER A 38 -4.03 24.36 5.89
CA SER A 38 -4.39 24.96 7.19
C SER A 38 -4.99 26.37 7.04
N HIS A 39 -4.57 27.11 6.02
CA HIS A 39 -5.08 28.45 5.72
C HIS A 39 -6.12 28.49 4.59
N ALA A 40 -6.52 27.33 4.06
CA ALA A 40 -7.41 27.24 2.89
C ALA A 40 -8.81 27.82 3.12
N LEU A 41 -9.26 27.92 4.38
CA LEU A 41 -10.59 28.40 4.76
C LEU A 41 -10.54 29.78 5.45
N ASP A 42 -9.40 30.47 5.48
CA ASP A 42 -9.26 31.75 6.18
C ASP A 42 -10.16 32.84 5.59
N ASN A 43 -10.34 32.81 4.27
CA ASN A 43 -11.06 33.85 3.52
C ASN A 43 -12.22 33.28 2.67
N THR A 44 -12.61 32.02 2.89
CA THR A 44 -13.65 31.36 2.09
C THR A 44 -14.39 30.31 2.91
N SER A 45 -15.62 29.99 2.52
CA SER A 45 -16.36 28.91 3.16
C SER A 45 -15.88 27.54 2.67
N LEU A 46 -16.12 26.49 3.47
CA LEU A 46 -15.83 25.12 3.04
C LEU A 46 -16.56 24.78 1.73
N TYR A 47 -17.82 25.22 1.60
CA TYR A 47 -18.61 24.99 0.39
C TYR A 47 -17.95 25.63 -0.84
N ASP A 48 -17.61 26.92 -0.76
CA ASP A 48 -17.02 27.65 -1.87
C ASP A 48 -15.62 27.10 -2.23
N PHE A 49 -14.81 26.75 -1.23
CA PHE A 49 -13.54 26.07 -1.45
C PHE A 49 -13.73 24.75 -2.21
N MET A 50 -14.70 23.94 -1.82
CA MET A 50 -14.93 22.63 -2.43
C MET A 50 -15.46 22.73 -3.87
N VAL A 51 -16.36 23.67 -4.14
CA VAL A 51 -16.83 23.94 -5.51
C VAL A 51 -15.69 24.43 -6.39
N GLY A 52 -14.89 25.38 -5.88
CA GLY A 52 -13.71 25.89 -6.59
C GLY A 52 -12.66 24.80 -6.84
N SER A 53 -12.36 23.97 -5.84
CA SER A 53 -11.40 22.87 -5.95
C SER A 53 -11.86 21.82 -6.96
N TYR A 54 -13.14 21.44 -6.96
CA TYR A 54 -13.69 20.45 -7.90
C TYR A 54 -13.63 20.93 -9.35
N ALA A 55 -13.94 22.21 -9.58
CA ALA A 55 -13.90 22.82 -10.91
C ALA A 55 -12.47 23.11 -11.39
N GLY A 56 -11.57 23.52 -10.48
CA GLY A 56 -10.26 24.08 -10.85
C GLY A 56 -9.05 23.18 -10.60
N TRP A 57 -9.11 22.19 -9.70
CA TRP A 57 -7.91 21.48 -9.25
C TRP A 57 -8.03 19.96 -9.12
N SER A 58 -9.06 19.44 -8.45
CA SER A 58 -9.06 18.03 -8.06
C SER A 58 -10.44 17.46 -7.83
N GLY A 59 -10.65 16.26 -8.37
CA GLY A 59 -11.82 15.45 -8.07
C GLY A 59 -11.81 14.74 -6.72
N ARG A 60 -10.78 14.91 -5.88
CA ARG A 60 -10.66 14.29 -4.54
C ARG A 60 -11.58 14.94 -3.50
N PHE A 61 -12.86 15.04 -3.83
CA PHE A 61 -13.84 15.86 -3.11
C PHE A 61 -13.90 15.52 -1.62
N THR A 62 -14.21 14.26 -1.25
CA THR A 62 -14.32 13.90 0.17
C THR A 62 -13.01 14.06 0.93
N LEU A 63 -11.88 13.69 0.32
CA LEU A 63 -10.57 13.79 0.99
C LEU A 63 -10.18 15.25 1.23
N ASN A 64 -10.39 16.12 0.25
CA ASN A 64 -10.13 17.55 0.39
C ASN A 64 -11.05 18.17 1.44
N ALA A 65 -12.35 17.85 1.43
CA ALA A 65 -13.31 18.37 2.41
C ALA A 65 -12.93 17.97 3.84
N LEU A 66 -12.59 16.70 4.05
CA LEU A 66 -12.12 16.21 5.35
C LEU A 66 -10.82 16.92 5.76
N MET A 67 -9.86 17.03 4.85
CA MET A 67 -8.57 17.65 5.13
C MET A 67 -8.73 19.12 5.52
N VAL A 68 -9.25 19.99 4.65
CA VAL A 68 -9.34 21.43 4.93
C VAL A 68 -10.30 21.73 6.09
N GLY A 69 -11.35 20.92 6.25
CA GLY A 69 -12.30 21.08 7.34
C GLY A 69 -11.74 20.64 8.70
N THR A 70 -10.70 19.80 8.75
CA THR A 70 -10.23 19.19 10.01
C THR A 70 -8.74 19.31 10.31
N ILE A 71 -7.90 19.78 9.38
CA ILE A 71 -6.43 19.83 9.52
C ILE A 71 -5.96 20.64 10.74
N ASN A 72 -6.66 21.74 11.07
CA ASN A 72 -6.36 22.60 12.22
C ASN A 72 -6.79 21.99 13.57
N TYR A 73 -7.57 20.91 13.57
CA TYR A 73 -8.00 20.23 14.79
C TYR A 73 -7.04 19.09 15.10
N HIS A 74 -6.00 19.38 15.89
CA HIS A 74 -4.89 18.43 16.13
C HIS A 74 -5.35 17.06 16.64
N ALA A 75 -6.41 17.00 17.45
CA ALA A 75 -6.97 15.74 17.94
C ALA A 75 -7.41 14.80 16.80
N VAL A 76 -7.90 15.34 15.67
CA VAL A 76 -8.41 14.56 14.55
C VAL A 76 -7.32 13.69 13.94
N TRP A 77 -6.16 14.26 13.60
CA TRP A 77 -5.07 13.48 13.00
C TRP A 77 -4.23 12.75 14.04
N LYS A 78 -4.09 13.27 15.27
CA LYS A 78 -3.41 12.54 16.37
C LYS A 78 -4.10 11.23 16.72
N VAL A 79 -5.43 11.18 16.62
CA VAL A 79 -6.20 9.95 16.86
C VAL A 79 -6.46 9.21 15.54
N GLY A 80 -6.75 9.93 14.46
CA GLY A 80 -7.13 9.38 13.16
C GLY A 80 -6.04 8.55 12.49
N ILE A 81 -4.76 8.95 12.62
CA ILE A 81 -3.63 8.19 12.06
C ILE A 81 -3.51 6.82 12.76
N PRO A 82 -3.36 6.73 14.10
CA PRO A 82 -3.38 5.45 14.80
C PRO A 82 -4.61 4.57 14.51
N LEU A 83 -5.81 5.18 14.50
CA LEU A 83 -7.04 4.44 14.21
C LEU A 83 -7.07 3.89 12.79
N SER A 84 -6.55 4.64 11.81
CA SER A 84 -6.46 4.19 10.42
C SER A 84 -5.47 3.04 10.28
N ILE A 85 -4.36 3.04 11.01
CA ILE A 85 -3.41 1.91 11.03
C ILE A 85 -4.07 0.67 11.62
N ILE A 86 -4.79 0.80 12.75
CA ILE A 86 -5.54 -0.31 13.35
C ILE A 86 -6.60 -0.83 12.38
N LEU A 87 -7.38 0.06 11.76
CA LEU A 87 -8.41 -0.30 10.80
C LEU A 87 -7.81 -1.05 9.61
N LEU A 88 -6.71 -0.55 9.05
CA LEU A 88 -5.98 -1.15 7.94
C LEU A 88 -5.48 -2.56 8.31
N CYS A 89 -4.76 -2.69 9.42
CA CYS A 89 -4.15 -3.95 9.86
C CYS A 89 -5.19 -4.99 10.31
N SER A 90 -6.25 -4.57 11.00
CA SER A 90 -7.35 -5.45 11.40
C SER A 90 -8.17 -5.92 10.20
N SER A 91 -8.34 -5.07 9.18
CA SER A 91 -9.00 -5.44 7.93
C SER A 91 -8.15 -6.40 7.10
N ALA A 92 -6.83 -6.22 7.06
CA ALA A 92 -5.90 -7.21 6.50
C ALA A 92 -6.04 -8.56 7.22
N SER A 93 -6.04 -8.57 8.55
CA SER A 93 -6.27 -9.79 9.36
C SER A 93 -7.59 -10.48 9.02
N ARG A 94 -8.66 -9.71 8.82
CA ARG A 94 -9.97 -10.23 8.36
C ARG A 94 -9.91 -10.85 6.97
N ILE A 95 -9.21 -10.25 6.01
CA ILE A 95 -9.06 -10.80 4.65
C ILE A 95 -8.26 -12.12 4.68
N ILE A 96 -7.25 -12.19 5.54
CA ILE A 96 -6.38 -13.35 5.71
C ILE A 96 -7.12 -14.51 6.40
N THR A 97 -7.73 -14.25 7.56
CA THR A 97 -8.28 -15.32 8.43
C THR A 97 -9.79 -15.51 8.31
N GLY A 98 -10.49 -14.62 7.61
CA GLY A 98 -11.95 -14.58 7.50
C GLY A 98 -12.66 -13.89 8.68
N LYS A 99 -11.95 -13.50 9.74
CA LYS A 99 -12.49 -12.81 10.92
C LYS A 99 -11.44 -11.92 11.57
N PHE A 100 -11.81 -11.16 12.58
CA PHE A 100 -10.80 -10.44 13.37
C PHE A 100 -9.94 -11.44 14.15
N ASP A 101 -8.62 -11.36 13.95
CA ASP A 101 -7.63 -12.08 14.75
C ASP A 101 -6.59 -11.08 15.29
N LEU A 102 -6.47 -10.98 16.62
CA LEU A 102 -5.58 -10.05 17.31
C LEU A 102 -4.11 -10.31 16.99
N LYS A 103 -3.68 -11.57 16.88
CA LYS A 103 -2.26 -11.91 16.64
C LYS A 103 -1.87 -11.56 15.23
N VAL A 104 -2.73 -11.85 14.26
CA VAL A 104 -2.50 -11.47 12.85
C VAL A 104 -2.58 -9.96 12.70
N THR A 105 -3.49 -9.29 13.41
CA THR A 105 -3.57 -7.81 13.41
C THR A 105 -2.29 -7.20 13.95
N ALA A 106 -1.79 -7.69 15.09
CA ALA A 106 -0.53 -7.23 15.66
C ALA A 106 0.65 -7.48 14.71
N LEU A 107 0.76 -8.69 14.14
CA LEU A 107 1.76 -9.00 13.11
C LEU A 107 1.70 -8.02 11.94
N SER A 108 0.50 -7.70 11.45
CA SER A 108 0.32 -6.71 10.39
C SER A 108 0.78 -5.31 10.81
N VAL A 109 0.51 -4.88 12.05
CA VAL A 109 1.05 -3.60 12.59
C VAL A 109 2.58 -3.63 12.62
N PHE A 110 3.19 -4.74 13.05
CA PHE A 110 4.65 -4.83 13.07
C PHE A 110 5.25 -4.74 11.67
N ILE A 111 4.71 -5.49 10.71
CA ILE A 111 5.20 -5.44 9.32
C ILE A 111 4.92 -4.06 8.71
N TYR A 112 3.81 -3.40 9.07
CA TYR A 112 3.53 -2.02 8.68
C TYR A 112 4.63 -1.05 9.13
N LEU A 113 5.09 -1.16 10.38
CA LEU A 113 6.17 -0.32 10.92
C LEU A 113 7.54 -0.60 10.28
N LEU A 114 7.69 -1.74 9.58
CA LEU A 114 8.89 -2.09 8.82
C LEU A 114 8.83 -1.63 7.35
N LEU A 115 7.73 -0.99 6.91
CA LEU A 115 7.68 -0.36 5.60
C LEU A 115 8.76 0.73 5.48
N PRO A 116 9.24 1.02 4.25
CA PRO A 116 10.27 2.04 4.04
C PRO A 116 9.92 3.37 4.72
N LYS A 117 10.89 3.94 5.42
CA LYS A 117 10.73 5.12 6.28
C LYS A 117 10.20 6.31 5.48
N GLU A 118 10.72 6.52 4.28
CA GLU A 118 10.28 7.63 3.42
C GLU A 118 8.84 7.42 2.91
N ILE A 119 8.42 6.18 2.67
CA ILE A 119 7.05 5.87 2.27
C ILE A 119 6.09 6.15 3.44
N LEU A 120 6.44 5.74 4.66
CA LEU A 120 5.64 6.02 5.85
C LEU A 120 5.62 7.52 6.19
N ALA A 121 6.77 8.20 6.09
CA ALA A 121 6.87 9.63 6.35
C ALA A 121 5.94 10.43 5.46
N ASN A 122 5.94 10.17 4.15
CA ASN A 122 5.12 10.91 3.19
C ASN A 122 3.67 10.40 3.08
N GLY A 123 3.42 9.11 3.35
CA GLY A 123 2.08 8.50 3.20
C GLY A 123 1.28 8.38 4.49
N SER A 124 1.87 8.60 5.67
CA SER A 124 1.20 8.35 6.96
C SER A 124 1.54 9.35 8.06
N TRP A 125 2.81 9.73 8.21
CA TRP A 125 3.23 10.63 9.29
C TRP A 125 3.01 12.10 8.93
N TRP A 126 3.14 12.44 7.65
CA TRP A 126 2.72 13.73 7.13
C TRP A 126 1.19 13.86 7.16
N ILE A 127 0.67 14.97 7.68
CA ILE A 127 -0.77 15.14 7.93
C ILE A 127 -1.56 15.16 6.61
N THR A 128 -1.11 15.90 5.60
CA THR A 128 -1.68 15.81 4.24
C THR A 128 -1.54 14.40 3.64
N GLY A 129 -0.43 13.71 3.94
CA GLY A 129 -0.21 12.32 3.55
C GLY A 129 -1.23 11.36 4.14
N PHE A 130 -1.60 11.55 5.41
CA PHE A 130 -2.64 10.78 6.08
C PHE A 130 -3.98 10.86 5.34
N TYR A 131 -4.45 12.06 4.99
CA TYR A 131 -5.72 12.23 4.29
C TYR A 131 -5.71 11.62 2.88
N ASN A 132 -4.59 11.73 2.16
CA ASN A 132 -4.52 11.32 0.75
C ASN A 132 -4.12 9.86 0.52
N TYR A 133 -3.49 9.19 1.50
CA TYR A 133 -2.92 7.85 1.33
C TYR A 133 -3.33 6.86 2.43
N LEU A 134 -2.97 7.09 3.70
CA LEU A 134 -3.30 6.17 4.80
C LEU A 134 -4.81 6.01 4.99
N LEU A 135 -5.55 7.11 5.10
CA LEU A 135 -7.00 7.10 5.32
C LEU A 135 -7.76 6.36 4.20
N PRO A 136 -7.57 6.69 2.91
CA PRO A 136 -8.24 5.97 1.83
C PRO A 136 -7.80 4.51 1.71
N ALA A 137 -6.54 4.17 2.01
CA ALA A 137 -6.08 2.77 2.01
C ALA A 137 -6.70 1.95 3.16
N ALA A 138 -6.84 2.55 4.34
CA ALA A 138 -7.50 1.92 5.49
C ALA A 138 -9.00 1.69 5.20
N ALA A 139 -9.69 2.71 4.67
CA ALA A 139 -11.08 2.61 4.25
C ALA A 139 -11.28 1.56 3.14
N MET A 140 -10.35 1.51 2.17
CA MET A 140 -10.33 0.51 1.10
C MET A 140 -10.27 -0.91 1.67
N LEU A 141 -9.28 -1.22 2.52
CA LEU A 141 -9.11 -2.56 3.07
C LEU A 141 -10.29 -2.96 3.95
N TYR A 142 -10.84 -2.03 4.75
CA TYR A 142 -12.05 -2.31 5.52
C TYR A 142 -13.21 -2.69 4.62
N SER A 143 -13.49 -1.87 3.62
CA SER A 143 -14.57 -2.10 2.67
C SER A 143 -14.41 -3.43 1.92
N LEU A 144 -13.20 -3.73 1.44
CA LEU A 144 -12.89 -5.02 0.81
C LEU A 144 -12.99 -6.20 1.79
N SER A 145 -12.64 -6.03 3.07
CA SER A 145 -12.77 -7.09 4.09
C SER A 145 -14.23 -7.46 4.36
N VAL A 146 -15.14 -6.49 4.25
CA VAL A 146 -16.60 -6.72 4.33
C VAL A 146 -17.09 -7.36 3.04
N PHE A 147 -16.66 -6.85 1.88
CA PHE A 147 -16.99 -7.42 0.57
C PHE A 147 -16.59 -8.89 0.44
N MET A 148 -15.42 -9.26 0.98
CA MET A 148 -14.87 -10.62 0.94
C MET A 148 -15.44 -11.56 2.02
N LYS A 149 -16.29 -11.07 2.92
CA LYS A 149 -16.91 -11.89 3.97
C LYS A 149 -17.81 -12.97 3.35
N ARG A 150 -17.56 -14.24 3.69
CA ARG A 150 -18.42 -15.37 3.32
C ARG A 150 -19.68 -15.35 4.19
N GLY A 151 -20.86 -15.50 3.59
CA GLY A 151 -22.15 -15.48 4.29
C GLY A 151 -22.90 -14.14 4.19
N ALA A 152 -23.85 -13.88 5.08
CA ALA A 152 -24.60 -12.63 5.06
C ALA A 152 -23.76 -11.45 5.58
N VAL A 153 -23.89 -10.30 4.94
CA VAL A 153 -23.33 -9.03 5.42
C VAL A 153 -24.39 -8.37 6.30
N GLY A 154 -24.06 -8.08 7.55
CA GLY A 154 -24.97 -7.38 8.47
C GLY A 154 -25.20 -5.95 8.01
N TRP A 155 -26.38 -5.38 8.31
CA TRP A 155 -26.75 -4.03 7.87
C TRP A 155 -25.72 -2.96 8.29
N THR A 156 -25.32 -2.94 9.55
CA THR A 156 -24.37 -1.95 10.10
C THR A 156 -23.01 -2.05 9.42
N GLU A 157 -22.49 -3.27 9.30
CA GLU A 157 -21.21 -3.54 8.64
C GLU A 157 -21.25 -3.20 7.15
N GLY A 158 -22.34 -3.53 6.46
CA GLY A 158 -22.57 -3.18 5.06
C GLY A 158 -22.65 -1.67 4.85
N ALA A 159 -23.39 -0.94 5.69
CA ALA A 159 -23.50 0.51 5.64
C ALA A 159 -22.15 1.19 5.90
N LEU A 160 -21.39 0.74 6.89
CA LEU A 160 -20.03 1.24 7.15
C LEU A 160 -19.08 0.95 5.98
N SER A 161 -19.18 -0.21 5.34
CA SER A 161 -18.40 -0.53 4.14
C SER A 161 -18.72 0.44 3.00
N LEU A 162 -20.00 0.72 2.73
CA LEU A 162 -20.39 1.68 1.71
C LEU A 162 -19.97 3.11 2.06
N LEU A 163 -20.00 3.50 3.34
CA LEU A 163 -19.47 4.78 3.81
C LEU A 163 -17.96 4.87 3.56
N CYS A 164 -17.20 3.80 3.82
CA CYS A 164 -15.77 3.76 3.52
C CYS A 164 -15.45 3.93 2.03
N LEU A 165 -16.35 3.56 1.11
CA LEU A 165 -16.18 3.85 -0.32
C LEU A 165 -16.15 5.36 -0.60
N THR A 166 -16.89 6.18 0.16
CA THR A 166 -16.86 7.64 0.02
C THR A 166 -15.50 8.26 0.36
N ILE A 167 -14.62 7.52 1.03
CA ILE A 167 -13.24 7.92 1.31
C ILE A 167 -12.31 7.25 0.29
N SER A 168 -12.43 5.93 0.13
CA SER A 168 -11.54 5.13 -0.73
C SER A 168 -11.65 5.47 -2.21
N CYS A 169 -12.85 5.74 -2.73
CA CYS A 169 -13.05 6.00 -4.17
C CYS A 169 -12.63 7.41 -4.60
N PHE A 170 -12.31 8.29 -3.64
CA PHE A 170 -11.81 9.65 -3.89
C PHE A 170 -10.28 9.77 -3.85
N SER A 171 -9.57 8.64 -3.98
CA SER A 171 -8.15 8.58 -4.30
C SER A 171 -7.94 7.64 -5.49
N GLU A 172 -7.19 8.08 -6.50
CA GLU A 172 -7.10 7.41 -7.80
C GLU A 172 -6.66 5.95 -7.67
N GLN A 173 -5.61 5.69 -6.87
CA GLN A 173 -5.07 4.34 -6.67
C GLN A 173 -6.04 3.42 -5.93
N THR A 174 -6.62 3.86 -4.82
CA THR A 174 -7.52 3.03 -4.01
C THR A 174 -8.87 2.81 -4.68
N SER A 175 -9.35 3.79 -5.44
CA SER A 175 -10.58 3.71 -6.25
C SER A 175 -10.48 2.59 -7.29
N ILE A 176 -9.40 2.59 -8.07
CA ILE A 176 -9.17 1.58 -9.12
C ILE A 176 -8.96 0.19 -8.51
N VAL A 177 -8.15 0.08 -7.45
CA VAL A 177 -7.94 -1.20 -6.77
C VAL A 177 -9.25 -1.77 -6.23
N THR A 178 -10.10 -0.92 -5.64
CA THR A 178 -11.41 -1.33 -5.12
C THR A 178 -12.29 -1.87 -6.24
N ALA A 179 -12.44 -1.11 -7.33
CA ALA A 179 -13.27 -1.48 -8.46
C ALA A 179 -12.80 -2.78 -9.11
N VAL A 180 -11.50 -2.88 -9.43
CA VAL A 180 -10.92 -4.06 -10.07
C VAL A 180 -11.02 -5.28 -9.17
N SER A 181 -10.72 -5.16 -7.87
CA SER A 181 -10.83 -6.28 -6.93
C SER A 181 -12.27 -6.80 -6.82
N ALA A 182 -13.25 -5.89 -6.69
CA ALA A 182 -14.66 -6.26 -6.61
C ALA A 182 -15.14 -6.95 -7.91
N LEU A 183 -14.78 -6.41 -9.07
CA LEU A 183 -15.13 -6.98 -10.38
C LEU A 183 -14.54 -8.38 -10.57
N LEU A 184 -13.25 -8.56 -10.27
CA LEU A 184 -12.58 -9.87 -10.36
C LEU A 184 -13.27 -10.89 -9.46
N LEU A 185 -13.61 -10.52 -8.22
CA LEU A 185 -14.29 -11.42 -7.28
C LEU A 185 -15.70 -11.81 -7.75
N ILE A 186 -16.50 -10.88 -8.28
CA ILE A 186 -17.84 -11.23 -8.82
C ILE A 186 -17.73 -12.10 -10.07
N PHE A 187 -16.80 -11.78 -10.96
CA PHE A 187 -16.63 -12.49 -12.22
C PHE A 187 -16.20 -13.94 -11.97
N PHE A 188 -15.15 -14.14 -11.18
CA PHE A 188 -14.54 -15.46 -10.95
C PHE A 188 -15.17 -16.28 -9.82
N CYS A 189 -15.88 -15.65 -8.87
CA CYS A 189 -16.43 -16.35 -7.71
C CYS A 189 -17.93 -16.07 -7.54
N ARG A 190 -18.75 -17.11 -7.76
CA ARG A 190 -20.22 -17.01 -7.69
C ARG A 190 -20.73 -16.60 -6.30
N ASP A 191 -20.01 -16.95 -5.24
CA ASP A 191 -20.38 -16.63 -3.85
C ASP A 191 -20.47 -15.11 -3.58
N PHE A 192 -19.79 -14.28 -4.39
CA PHE A 192 -19.86 -12.82 -4.26
C PHE A 192 -20.95 -12.18 -5.13
N ARG A 193 -21.79 -12.96 -5.82
CA ARG A 193 -22.93 -12.46 -6.63
C ARG A 193 -24.19 -12.31 -5.77
N ARG A 194 -24.18 -11.34 -4.87
CA ARG A 194 -25.25 -11.05 -3.90
C ARG A 194 -25.71 -9.59 -3.99
N PRO A 195 -26.92 -9.23 -3.51
CA PRO A 195 -27.45 -7.86 -3.58
C PRO A 195 -26.47 -6.80 -3.07
N PHE A 196 -25.82 -7.06 -1.93
CA PHE A 196 -24.79 -6.18 -1.37
C PHE A 196 -23.65 -5.90 -2.36
N SER A 197 -23.19 -6.91 -3.10
CA SER A 197 -22.07 -6.74 -4.04
C SER A 197 -22.44 -5.90 -5.25
N TYR A 198 -23.69 -5.97 -5.73
CA TYR A 198 -24.17 -5.11 -6.80
C TYR A 198 -24.31 -3.66 -6.33
N ALA A 199 -24.85 -3.44 -5.12
CA ALA A 199 -24.87 -2.11 -4.50
C ALA A 199 -23.44 -1.56 -4.30
N TYR A 200 -22.51 -2.39 -3.83
CA TYR A 200 -21.11 -2.03 -3.65
C TYR A 200 -20.46 -1.56 -4.95
N ILE A 201 -20.64 -2.29 -6.05
CA ILE A 201 -20.09 -1.91 -7.36
C ILE A 201 -20.76 -0.65 -7.89
N LEU A 202 -22.08 -0.52 -7.76
CA LEU A 202 -22.78 0.69 -8.19
C LEU A 202 -22.26 1.93 -7.46
N VAL A 203 -22.14 1.85 -6.13
CA VAL A 203 -21.59 2.94 -5.32
C VAL A 203 -20.14 3.22 -5.69
N THR A 204 -19.31 2.18 -5.83
CA THR A 204 -17.91 2.32 -6.28
C THR A 204 -17.86 3.04 -7.63
N ALA A 205 -18.64 2.60 -8.62
CA ALA A 205 -18.65 3.17 -9.96
C ALA A 205 -19.10 4.64 -9.98
N VAL A 206 -20.15 4.99 -9.24
CA VAL A 206 -20.64 6.37 -9.14
C VAL A 206 -19.59 7.28 -8.49
N LEU A 207 -18.98 6.86 -7.38
CA LEU A 207 -17.98 7.65 -6.68
C LEU A 207 -16.68 7.79 -7.49
N SER A 208 -16.21 6.70 -8.10
CA SER A 208 -15.07 6.73 -9.01
C SER A 208 -15.34 7.65 -10.20
N TRP A 209 -16.54 7.57 -10.79
CA TRP A 209 -16.93 8.45 -11.88
C TRP A 209 -16.88 9.92 -11.45
N LEU A 210 -17.51 10.28 -10.32
CA LEU A 210 -17.47 11.65 -9.78
C LEU A 210 -16.05 12.17 -9.56
N MET A 211 -15.14 11.32 -9.06
CA MET A 211 -13.75 11.68 -8.82
C MET A 211 -12.98 11.87 -10.14
N PHE A 212 -13.12 10.96 -11.11
CA PHE A 212 -12.39 11.05 -12.39
C PHE A 212 -12.97 12.10 -13.33
N SER A 213 -14.28 12.36 -13.29
CA SER A 213 -14.98 13.32 -14.16
C SER A 213 -14.83 14.78 -13.73
N ALA A 214 -14.12 15.07 -12.64
CA ALA A 214 -13.96 16.42 -12.15
C ALA A 214 -13.18 17.28 -13.16
N PRO A 215 -13.72 18.45 -13.61
CA PRO A 215 -13.05 19.33 -14.56
C PRO A 215 -11.66 19.77 -14.06
N GLY A 216 -11.52 19.95 -12.75
CA GLY A 216 -10.27 20.34 -12.12
C GLY A 216 -9.11 19.38 -12.38
N ASN A 217 -9.38 18.08 -12.59
CA ASN A 217 -8.32 17.13 -12.93
C ASN A 217 -7.64 17.46 -14.26
N PHE A 218 -8.38 17.99 -15.24
CA PHE A 218 -7.83 18.39 -16.54
C PHE A 218 -6.97 19.66 -16.39
N HIS A 219 -7.47 20.66 -15.66
CA HIS A 219 -6.72 21.88 -15.36
C HIS A 219 -5.42 21.56 -14.62
N ARG A 220 -5.48 20.73 -13.58
CA ARG A 220 -4.31 20.28 -12.82
C ARG A 220 -3.33 19.50 -13.69
N LEU A 221 -3.81 18.63 -14.59
CA LEU A 221 -2.93 17.89 -15.51
C LEU A 221 -2.11 18.86 -16.38
N GLN A 222 -2.73 19.92 -16.90
CA GLN A 222 -2.06 20.94 -17.71
C GLN A 222 -1.01 21.70 -16.88
N GLU A 223 -1.39 22.21 -15.71
CA GLU A 223 -0.48 22.95 -14.83
C GLU A 223 0.69 22.09 -14.33
N GLU A 224 0.41 20.84 -13.95
CA GLU A 224 1.44 19.89 -13.50
C GLU A 224 2.38 19.50 -14.65
N THR A 225 1.88 19.38 -15.88
CA THR A 225 2.71 19.11 -17.08
C THR A 225 3.70 20.24 -17.28
N TRP A 226 3.22 21.49 -17.31
CA TRP A 226 4.08 22.67 -17.47
C TRP A 226 5.11 22.80 -16.36
N ARG A 227 4.73 22.49 -15.11
CA ARG A 227 5.59 22.67 -13.94
C ARG A 227 6.62 21.57 -13.76
N TRP A 228 6.23 20.30 -13.96
CA TRP A 228 7.03 19.15 -13.52
C TRP A 228 7.62 18.34 -14.66
N MET A 229 6.95 18.26 -15.81
CA MET A 229 7.42 17.48 -16.94
C MET A 229 6.98 18.08 -18.29
N PRO A 230 7.60 19.18 -18.73
CA PRO A 230 7.30 19.79 -20.02
C PRO A 230 7.45 18.77 -21.16
N GLY A 231 6.46 18.71 -22.05
CA GLY A 231 6.43 17.74 -23.15
C GLY A 231 5.84 16.37 -22.81
N TYR A 232 5.38 16.14 -21.57
CA TYR A 232 4.75 14.88 -21.15
C TYR A 232 3.60 14.40 -22.06
N GLU A 233 2.84 15.33 -22.64
CA GLU A 233 1.77 14.99 -23.57
C GLU A 233 2.28 14.29 -24.83
N SER A 234 3.47 14.67 -25.30
CA SER A 234 4.12 14.10 -26.48
C SER A 234 4.83 12.75 -26.20
N GLU A 235 4.92 12.35 -24.93
CA GLU A 235 5.55 11.08 -24.56
C GLU A 235 4.71 9.88 -25.00
N SER A 236 5.40 8.89 -25.57
CA SER A 236 4.78 7.65 -26.00
C SER A 236 4.23 6.84 -24.83
N LEU A 237 3.27 5.95 -25.11
CA LEU A 237 2.73 5.01 -24.11
C LEU A 237 3.85 4.18 -23.45
N VAL A 238 4.85 3.76 -24.24
CA VAL A 238 5.99 2.97 -23.77
C VAL A 238 6.83 3.77 -22.77
N ASN A 239 7.09 5.05 -23.04
CA ASN A 239 7.86 5.90 -22.13
C ASN A 239 7.12 6.12 -20.81
N LYS A 240 5.80 6.32 -20.85
CA LYS A 240 4.95 6.44 -19.65
C LYS A 240 5.01 5.17 -18.79
N LEU A 241 5.00 3.99 -19.42
CA LEU A 241 5.19 2.71 -18.73
C LEU A 241 6.61 2.57 -18.14
N ILE A 242 7.64 3.03 -18.85
CA ILE A 242 9.03 3.03 -18.35
C ILE A 242 9.14 3.90 -17.09
N TYR A 243 8.51 5.08 -17.04
CA TYR A 243 8.52 5.91 -15.84
C TYR A 243 7.85 5.20 -14.65
N GLY A 244 6.71 4.55 -14.88
CA GLY A 244 6.06 3.73 -13.85
C GLY A 244 6.95 2.56 -13.40
N TYR A 245 7.63 1.91 -14.33
CA TYR A 245 8.55 0.80 -14.02
C TYR A 245 9.79 1.27 -13.25
N ASP A 246 10.34 2.45 -13.58
CA ASP A 246 11.44 3.08 -12.85
C ASP A 246 11.05 3.33 -11.38
N ARG A 247 9.80 3.76 -11.14
CA ARG A 247 9.26 3.89 -9.76
C ARG A 247 9.16 2.55 -9.04
N ILE A 248 8.77 1.47 -9.72
CA ILE A 248 8.75 0.12 -9.15
C ILE A 248 10.17 -0.32 -8.80
N HIS A 249 11.10 -0.14 -9.74
CA HIS A 249 12.50 -0.49 -9.57
C HIS A 249 13.07 0.22 -8.34
N GLN A 250 12.89 1.54 -8.23
CA GLN A 250 13.28 2.32 -7.05
C GLN A 250 12.69 1.70 -5.78
N ALA A 251 11.38 1.47 -5.73
CA ALA A 251 10.72 0.92 -4.55
C ALA A 251 11.29 -0.43 -4.11
N MET A 252 11.77 -1.26 -5.04
CA MET A 252 12.37 -2.56 -4.74
C MET A 252 13.81 -2.46 -4.27
N VAL A 253 14.58 -1.46 -4.74
CA VAL A 253 16.02 -1.34 -4.47
C VAL A 253 16.36 -0.30 -3.39
N MET A 254 15.36 0.36 -2.80
CA MET A 254 15.58 1.22 -1.62
C MET A 254 16.20 0.41 -0.47
N PRO A 255 17.26 0.92 0.20
CA PRO A 255 17.96 0.19 1.27
C PRO A 255 17.06 -0.30 2.42
N ASP A 256 15.93 0.33 2.65
CA ASP A 256 14.95 0.03 3.69
C ASP A 256 13.72 -0.75 3.18
N SER A 257 13.77 -1.33 1.97
CA SER A 257 12.74 -2.24 1.42
C SER A 257 12.71 -3.63 2.05
N ILE A 258 12.73 -3.66 3.38
CA ILE A 258 12.76 -4.86 4.22
C ILE A 258 11.52 -5.72 3.99
N VAL A 259 10.34 -5.12 3.85
CA VAL A 259 9.08 -5.86 3.67
C VAL A 259 8.99 -6.53 2.31
N PHE A 260 9.60 -5.95 1.27
CA PHE A 260 9.73 -6.61 -0.02
C PHE A 260 10.75 -7.76 0.03
N CYS A 261 11.87 -7.59 0.74
CA CYS A 261 12.80 -8.70 1.01
C CYS A 261 12.12 -9.84 1.78
N LEU A 262 11.27 -9.52 2.77
CA LEU A 262 10.47 -10.51 3.49
C LEU A 262 9.53 -11.28 2.55
N LEU A 263 8.86 -10.58 1.62
CA LEU A 263 8.05 -11.23 0.59
C LEU A 263 8.87 -12.21 -0.25
N CYS A 264 10.05 -11.78 -0.72
CA CYS A 264 10.97 -12.65 -1.47
C CYS A 264 11.36 -13.90 -0.69
N ILE A 265 11.72 -13.76 0.59
CA ILE A 265 12.05 -14.90 1.48
C ILE A 265 10.87 -15.86 1.60
N LEU A 266 9.66 -15.34 1.83
CA LEU A 266 8.44 -16.15 1.93
C LEU A 266 8.14 -16.90 0.63
N CYS A 267 8.30 -16.24 -0.53
CA CYS A 267 8.16 -16.87 -1.84
C CYS A 267 9.22 -17.94 -2.10
N ILE A 268 10.48 -17.72 -1.69
CA ILE A 268 11.53 -18.74 -1.73
C ILE A 268 11.15 -19.95 -0.88
N ILE A 269 10.64 -19.74 0.34
CA ILE A 269 10.18 -20.83 1.21
C ILE A 269 9.05 -21.63 0.55
N LEU A 270 8.09 -20.97 -0.10
CA LEU A 270 7.03 -21.65 -0.85
C LEU A 270 7.58 -22.56 -1.95
N ILE A 271 8.58 -22.07 -2.72
CA ILE A 271 9.22 -22.86 -3.78
C ILE A 271 10.02 -24.04 -3.19
N ILE A 272 10.77 -23.83 -2.11
CA ILE A 272 11.60 -24.88 -1.51
C ILE A 272 10.74 -25.97 -0.86
N LYS A 273 9.63 -25.59 -0.21
CA LYS A 273 8.68 -26.55 0.39
C LYS A 273 7.86 -27.30 -0.65
N ASP A 274 7.90 -26.90 -1.93
CA ASP A 274 7.22 -27.59 -2.99
C ASP A 274 7.89 -28.94 -3.32
N LYS A 275 7.21 -30.05 -3.00
CA LYS A 275 7.65 -31.40 -3.36
C LYS A 275 7.82 -31.60 -4.87
N ASN A 276 7.07 -30.85 -5.69
CA ASN A 276 7.10 -30.90 -7.16
C ASN A 276 7.86 -29.71 -7.77
N ARG A 277 8.86 -29.17 -7.07
CA ARG A 277 9.60 -27.99 -7.56
C ARG A 277 10.15 -28.24 -8.97
N THR A 278 9.92 -27.27 -9.86
CA THR A 278 10.46 -27.30 -11.22
C THR A 278 11.83 -26.63 -11.27
N LYS A 279 12.60 -26.90 -12.34
CA LYS A 279 13.87 -26.17 -12.59
C LYS A 279 13.65 -24.66 -12.70
N VAL A 280 12.55 -24.25 -13.32
CA VAL A 280 12.13 -22.84 -13.43
C VAL A 280 11.93 -22.23 -12.04
N GLY A 281 11.25 -22.94 -11.13
CA GLY A 281 11.10 -22.51 -9.75
C GLY A 281 12.45 -22.32 -9.04
N SER A 282 13.40 -23.25 -9.23
CA SER A 282 14.74 -23.13 -8.67
C SER A 282 15.51 -21.90 -9.19
N VAL A 283 15.37 -21.57 -10.48
CA VAL A 283 15.98 -20.36 -11.06
C VAL A 283 15.39 -19.09 -10.45
N PHE A 284 14.07 -19.00 -10.34
CA PHE A 284 13.43 -17.85 -9.69
C PHE A 284 13.78 -17.71 -8.21
N ALA A 285 13.89 -18.83 -7.49
CA ALA A 285 14.36 -18.82 -6.10
C ALA A 285 15.79 -18.28 -6.00
N LEU A 286 16.69 -18.66 -6.92
CA LEU A 286 18.06 -18.13 -6.96
C LEU A 286 18.08 -16.63 -7.25
N VAL A 287 17.28 -16.14 -8.20
CA VAL A 287 17.18 -14.71 -8.51
C VAL A 287 16.68 -13.91 -7.30
N MET A 288 15.62 -14.38 -6.63
CA MET A 288 15.12 -13.74 -5.41
C MET A 288 16.14 -13.80 -4.26
N MET A 289 16.91 -14.89 -4.13
CA MET A 289 17.97 -15.01 -3.13
C MET A 289 19.10 -14.01 -3.41
N ALA A 290 19.50 -13.85 -4.67
CA ALA A 290 20.50 -12.86 -5.09
C ALA A 290 20.00 -11.42 -4.80
N HIS A 291 18.72 -11.12 -5.04
CA HIS A 291 18.13 -9.84 -4.65
C HIS A 291 18.24 -9.60 -3.15
N VAL A 292 17.81 -10.55 -2.32
CA VAL A 292 17.86 -10.44 -0.85
C VAL A 292 19.30 -10.27 -0.36
N ALA A 293 20.26 -11.01 -0.92
CA ALA A 293 21.67 -10.89 -0.59
C ALA A 293 22.22 -9.51 -0.94
N LEU A 294 21.92 -8.99 -2.13
CA LEU A 294 22.36 -7.67 -2.56
C LEU A 294 21.79 -6.56 -1.67
N MET A 295 20.49 -6.63 -1.34
CA MET A 295 19.85 -5.69 -0.42
C MET A 295 20.45 -5.75 0.98
N LEU A 296 20.80 -6.94 1.47
CA LEU A 296 21.48 -7.11 2.75
C LEU A 296 22.88 -6.46 2.73
N LEU A 297 23.68 -6.69 1.68
CA LEU A 297 25.00 -6.08 1.54
C LEU A 297 24.93 -4.55 1.49
N ILE A 298 23.95 -4.00 0.76
CA ILE A 298 23.70 -2.55 0.71
C ILE A 298 23.35 -2.02 2.11
N ARG A 299 22.45 -2.71 2.83
CA ARG A 299 22.01 -2.30 4.16
C ARG A 299 23.11 -2.38 5.22
N LEU A 300 24.04 -3.33 5.08
CA LEU A 300 25.22 -3.45 5.93
C LEU A 300 26.33 -2.44 5.59
N GLY A 301 26.15 -1.60 4.56
CA GLY A 301 27.14 -0.62 4.12
C GLY A 301 28.33 -1.23 3.37
N LEU A 302 28.23 -2.49 2.95
CA LEU A 302 29.28 -3.19 2.20
C LEU A 302 29.23 -2.88 0.69
N LEU A 303 28.10 -2.34 0.20
CA LEU A 303 27.92 -1.85 -1.16
C LEU A 303 27.24 -0.47 -1.13
N HIS A 304 27.79 0.51 -1.84
CA HIS A 304 27.25 1.86 -1.88
C HIS A 304 26.14 2.00 -2.93
N PRO A 305 24.91 2.42 -2.55
CA PRO A 305 23.76 2.51 -3.48
C PRO A 305 24.01 3.34 -4.74
N SER A 306 24.70 4.47 -4.61
CA SER A 306 24.95 5.44 -5.69
C SER A 306 25.83 4.90 -6.81
N GLU A 307 26.74 3.97 -6.48
CA GLU A 307 27.70 3.37 -7.42
C GLU A 307 27.37 1.90 -7.73
N SER A 308 26.37 1.34 -7.05
CA SER A 308 26.00 -0.05 -7.21
C SER A 308 25.10 -0.29 -8.43
N PHE A 309 25.04 -1.57 -8.82
CA PHE A 309 24.04 -2.09 -9.74
C PHE A 309 22.59 -1.69 -9.36
N TYR A 310 22.33 -1.51 -8.06
CA TYR A 310 21.05 -1.09 -7.48
C TYR A 310 21.10 0.37 -7.05
N ASN A 311 20.92 1.26 -8.02
CA ASN A 311 20.83 2.68 -7.73
C ASN A 311 19.35 3.09 -7.51
N PRO A 312 18.98 3.69 -6.36
CA PRO A 312 17.60 4.06 -6.10
C PRO A 312 17.20 5.43 -6.69
N GLU A 313 18.10 6.21 -7.28
CA GLU A 313 17.73 7.53 -7.80
C GLU A 313 16.89 7.45 -9.08
N TYR A 314 16.25 8.56 -9.40
CA TYR A 314 15.37 8.70 -10.56
C TYR A 314 16.11 8.58 -11.87
N LEU A 315 15.35 8.19 -12.89
CA LEU A 315 15.80 8.25 -14.26
C LEU A 315 16.07 9.71 -14.66
N ASN A 316 17.22 9.93 -15.27
CA ASN A 316 17.63 11.24 -15.81
C ASN A 316 18.31 11.03 -17.18
N PRO A 317 18.50 12.09 -17.99
CA PRO A 317 19.03 11.97 -19.35
C PRO A 317 20.37 11.22 -19.43
N GLN A 318 21.27 11.44 -18.47
CA GLN A 318 22.57 10.77 -18.41
C GLN A 318 22.43 9.27 -18.14
N ARG A 319 21.43 8.87 -17.36
CA ARG A 319 21.18 7.47 -16.98
C ARG A 319 20.34 6.72 -17.99
N TRP A 320 19.61 7.42 -18.86
CA TRP A 320 18.83 6.80 -19.93
C TRP A 320 19.69 5.96 -20.90
N ILE A 321 20.99 6.26 -20.99
CA ILE A 321 21.95 5.59 -21.89
C ILE A 321 22.71 4.46 -21.16
N SER A 322 22.56 4.34 -19.83
CA SER A 322 23.36 3.42 -19.03
C SER A 322 22.90 1.96 -19.17
N ILE A 323 23.76 1.10 -19.72
CA ILE A 323 23.51 -0.34 -19.86
C ILE A 323 23.29 -1.03 -18.50
N SER A 324 24.01 -0.58 -17.46
CA SER A 324 23.89 -1.16 -16.11
C SER A 324 22.50 -0.94 -15.53
N ARG A 325 21.87 0.20 -15.85
CA ARG A 325 20.49 0.50 -15.43
C ARG A 325 19.50 -0.46 -16.06
N TYR A 326 19.60 -0.72 -17.36
CA TYR A 326 18.73 -1.69 -18.03
C TYR A 326 18.95 -3.13 -17.57
N CYS A 327 20.19 -3.52 -17.27
CA CYS A 327 20.46 -4.81 -16.63
C CYS A 327 19.80 -4.89 -15.23
N SER A 328 19.81 -3.81 -14.47
CA SER A 328 19.16 -3.70 -13.17
C SER A 328 17.63 -3.77 -13.26
N TYR A 329 17.06 -3.11 -14.27
CA TYR A 329 15.65 -3.23 -14.63
C TYR A 329 15.29 -4.67 -15.00
N LEU A 330 16.08 -5.32 -15.86
CA LEU A 330 15.84 -6.71 -16.25
C LEU A 330 15.90 -7.64 -15.03
N PHE A 331 16.90 -7.47 -14.16
CA PHE A 331 17.02 -8.26 -12.94
C PHE A 331 15.82 -8.08 -12.00
N THR A 332 15.43 -6.83 -11.72
CA THR A 332 14.23 -6.55 -10.91
C THR A 332 12.96 -7.10 -11.55
N GLY A 333 12.87 -7.12 -12.88
CA GLY A 333 11.78 -7.76 -13.61
C GLY A 333 11.73 -9.26 -13.36
N PHE A 334 12.88 -9.94 -13.38
CA PHE A 334 12.95 -11.36 -13.01
C PHE A 334 12.59 -11.63 -11.54
N VAL A 335 12.92 -10.72 -10.62
CA VAL A 335 12.46 -10.81 -9.21
C VAL A 335 10.94 -10.72 -9.12
N ILE A 336 10.32 -9.73 -9.80
CA ILE A 336 8.86 -9.60 -9.87
C ILE A 336 8.23 -10.87 -10.43
N LEU A 337 8.71 -11.35 -11.58
CA LEU A 337 8.23 -12.59 -12.19
C LEU A 337 8.40 -13.79 -11.28
N GLY A 338 9.50 -13.87 -10.53
CA GLY A 338 9.75 -14.92 -9.54
C GLY A 338 8.74 -14.91 -8.39
N THR A 339 8.41 -13.74 -7.86
CA THR A 339 7.36 -13.61 -6.81
C THR A 339 5.98 -14.01 -7.34
N CYS A 340 5.61 -13.54 -8.53
CA CYS A 340 4.35 -13.91 -9.18
C CYS A 340 4.29 -15.41 -9.49
N TYR A 341 5.39 -16.01 -9.97
CA TYR A 341 5.50 -17.44 -10.24
C TYR A 341 5.28 -18.27 -8.96
N ALA A 342 5.98 -17.92 -7.87
CA ALA A 342 5.85 -18.63 -6.60
C ALA A 342 4.39 -18.63 -6.11
N LEU A 343 3.72 -17.48 -6.17
CA LEU A 343 2.34 -17.32 -5.75
C LEU A 343 1.35 -18.01 -6.71
N ALA A 344 1.60 -17.99 -8.02
CA ALA A 344 0.78 -18.70 -8.99
C ALA A 344 0.85 -20.22 -8.78
N VAL A 345 2.04 -20.78 -8.59
CA VAL A 345 2.22 -22.21 -8.29
C VAL A 345 1.56 -22.59 -6.96
N ALA A 346 1.66 -21.74 -5.93
CA ALA A 346 0.96 -21.95 -4.67
C ALA A 346 -0.58 -21.90 -4.87
N ALA A 347 -1.08 -20.96 -5.68
CA ALA A 347 -2.50 -20.79 -5.99
C ALA A 347 -3.11 -21.97 -6.77
N LEU A 348 -2.31 -22.70 -7.53
CA LEU A 348 -2.74 -23.94 -8.20
C LEU A 348 -3.04 -25.07 -7.20
N LYS A 349 -2.39 -25.07 -6.03
CA LYS A 349 -2.56 -26.09 -5.00
C LYS A 349 -3.57 -25.69 -3.94
N ASP A 350 -3.53 -24.43 -3.53
CA ASP A 350 -4.46 -23.85 -2.59
C ASP A 350 -4.98 -22.52 -3.15
N ARG A 351 -6.26 -22.52 -3.56
CA ARG A 351 -6.93 -21.38 -4.19
C ARG A 351 -6.90 -20.11 -3.33
N ASP A 352 -6.71 -20.22 -2.03
CA ASP A 352 -6.58 -19.06 -1.16
C ASP A 352 -5.35 -18.18 -1.52
N PHE A 353 -4.28 -18.76 -2.09
CA PHE A 353 -3.10 -18.01 -2.56
C PHE A 353 -3.37 -17.12 -3.77
N VAL A 354 -4.56 -17.18 -4.39
CA VAL A 354 -4.98 -16.18 -5.38
C VAL A 354 -5.05 -14.79 -4.74
N LYS A 355 -5.41 -14.68 -3.46
CA LYS A 355 -5.53 -13.39 -2.76
C LYS A 355 -4.19 -12.62 -2.74
N PRO A 356 -3.07 -13.14 -2.19
CA PRO A 356 -1.80 -12.45 -2.22
C PRO A 356 -1.29 -12.25 -3.65
N LEU A 357 -1.53 -13.19 -4.58
CA LEU A 357 -1.16 -12.99 -5.99
C LEU A 357 -1.82 -11.74 -6.60
N VAL A 358 -3.13 -11.60 -6.42
CA VAL A 358 -3.89 -10.44 -6.90
C VAL A 358 -3.42 -9.16 -6.22
N MET A 359 -3.18 -9.18 -4.90
CA MET A 359 -2.65 -8.02 -4.16
C MET A 359 -1.29 -7.56 -4.72
N ILE A 360 -0.38 -8.48 -5.05
CA ILE A 360 0.92 -8.14 -5.66
C ILE A 360 0.75 -7.53 -7.06
N ILE A 361 -0.07 -8.16 -7.91
CA ILE A 361 -0.31 -7.67 -9.28
C ILE A 361 -0.93 -6.26 -9.23
N LEU A 362 -1.95 -6.06 -8.40
CA LEU A 362 -2.58 -4.75 -8.23
C LEU A 362 -1.62 -3.73 -7.60
N GLY A 363 -0.80 -4.15 -6.64
CA GLY A 363 0.24 -3.30 -6.06
C GLY A 363 1.18 -2.75 -7.14
N PHE A 364 1.75 -3.61 -7.99
CA PHE A 364 2.60 -3.13 -9.09
C PHE A 364 1.82 -2.31 -10.12
N ALA A 365 0.59 -2.69 -10.46
CA ALA A 365 -0.25 -1.92 -11.37
C ALA A 365 -0.52 -0.48 -10.86
N THR A 366 -0.67 -0.30 -9.55
CA THR A 366 -0.88 1.04 -8.97
C THR A 366 0.31 1.97 -9.15
N ILE A 367 1.54 1.44 -9.14
CA ILE A 367 2.74 2.25 -9.43
C ILE A 367 2.91 2.46 -10.93
N LEU A 368 2.65 1.44 -11.77
CA LEU A 368 2.69 1.62 -13.23
C LEU A 368 1.73 2.73 -13.67
N MET A 369 0.55 2.80 -13.05
CA MET A 369 -0.42 3.87 -13.29
C MET A 369 0.12 5.27 -12.97
N VAL A 370 1.05 5.41 -12.01
CA VAL A 370 1.65 6.71 -11.68
C VAL A 370 2.52 7.23 -12.84
N GLY A 371 3.06 6.36 -13.69
CA GLY A 371 3.74 6.74 -14.93
C GLY A 371 2.82 7.45 -15.95
N PHE A 372 1.49 7.32 -15.77
CA PHE A 372 0.47 8.05 -16.52
C PHE A 372 0.15 9.44 -15.93
N SER A 373 1.05 9.97 -15.09
CA SER A 373 0.98 11.32 -14.54
C SER A 373 2.28 12.08 -14.77
N PRO A 374 2.24 13.39 -15.13
CA PRO A 374 3.44 14.23 -15.22
C PRO A 374 4.13 14.44 -13.86
N THR A 375 3.47 14.09 -12.75
CA THR A 375 4.03 14.19 -11.39
C THR A 375 4.71 12.92 -10.89
N VAL A 376 5.02 11.97 -11.78
CA VAL A 376 5.64 10.68 -11.45
C VAL A 376 6.87 10.79 -10.55
N TYR A 377 7.70 11.83 -10.74
CA TYR A 377 8.88 12.10 -9.90
C TYR A 377 8.63 13.18 -8.84
N ALA A 378 7.84 14.20 -9.16
CA ALA A 378 7.52 15.32 -8.25
C ALA A 378 6.75 14.88 -7.01
N SER A 379 5.94 13.83 -7.13
CA SER A 379 5.16 13.31 -6.01
C SER A 379 5.99 12.54 -4.98
N GLY A 380 7.28 12.29 -5.21
CA GLY A 380 8.14 11.61 -4.24
C GLY A 380 7.63 10.21 -3.85
N MET A 381 7.90 9.79 -2.60
CA MET A 381 7.72 8.38 -2.19
C MET A 381 6.29 8.01 -1.79
N ARG A 382 5.39 8.98 -1.55
CA ARG A 382 3.97 8.73 -1.19
C ARG A 382 3.20 7.94 -2.25
N VAL A 383 3.56 8.05 -3.54
CA VAL A 383 2.91 7.30 -4.62
C VAL A 383 3.13 5.79 -4.52
N LEU A 384 4.12 5.35 -3.74
CA LEU A 384 4.45 3.96 -3.48
C LEU A 384 3.70 3.39 -2.27
N TYR A 385 2.93 4.22 -1.55
CA TYR A 385 2.28 3.84 -0.30
C TYR A 385 1.31 2.66 -0.46
N LEU A 386 0.43 2.71 -1.46
CA LEU A 386 -0.54 1.63 -1.67
C LEU A 386 0.14 0.31 -2.05
N TRP A 387 1.18 0.37 -2.88
CA TRP A 387 2.01 -0.80 -3.18
C TRP A 387 2.62 -1.40 -1.92
N ALA A 388 3.23 -0.57 -1.06
CA ALA A 388 3.85 -1.01 0.19
C ALA A 388 2.83 -1.72 1.11
N VAL A 389 1.62 -1.18 1.23
CA VAL A 389 0.50 -1.80 1.95
C VAL A 389 0.10 -3.16 1.33
N MET A 390 0.07 -3.28 0.01
CA MET A 390 -0.24 -4.55 -0.67
C MET A 390 0.85 -5.60 -0.48
N ILE A 391 2.14 -5.22 -0.56
CA ILE A 391 3.27 -6.11 -0.25
C ILE A 391 3.16 -6.59 1.20
N MET A 392 2.89 -5.69 2.14
CA MET A 392 2.69 -6.04 3.55
C MET A 392 1.54 -7.06 3.73
N CYS A 393 0.38 -6.81 3.12
CA CYS A 393 -0.77 -7.70 3.22
C CYS A 393 -0.46 -9.10 2.66
N SER A 394 0.21 -9.16 1.50
CA SER A 394 0.65 -10.42 0.89
C SER A 394 1.66 -11.17 1.78
N SER A 395 2.64 -10.47 2.35
CA SER A 395 3.61 -11.07 3.27
C SER A 395 2.92 -11.62 4.52
N CYS A 396 2.00 -10.87 5.13
CA CYS A 396 1.20 -11.35 6.27
C CYS A 396 0.39 -12.60 5.91
N PHE A 397 -0.21 -12.61 4.73
CA PHE A 397 -1.02 -13.73 4.24
C PHE A 397 -0.18 -15.01 4.09
N ILE A 398 0.95 -14.92 3.38
CA ILE A 398 1.82 -16.07 3.14
C ILE A 398 2.38 -16.59 4.46
N PHE A 399 2.84 -15.69 5.34
CA PHE A 399 3.32 -16.06 6.66
C PHE A 399 2.26 -16.81 7.46
N TYR A 400 1.02 -16.31 7.49
CA TYR A 400 -0.09 -16.98 8.16
C TYR A 400 -0.42 -18.35 7.55
N LYS A 401 -0.40 -18.49 6.23
CA LYS A 401 -0.63 -19.79 5.57
C LYS A 401 0.45 -20.82 5.89
N ILE A 402 1.71 -20.40 6.02
CA ILE A 402 2.82 -21.32 6.32
C ILE A 402 2.87 -21.67 7.81
N TYR A 403 2.65 -20.71 8.71
CA TYR A 403 2.94 -20.86 10.15
C TYR A 403 1.73 -20.61 11.08
N GLY A 404 0.59 -20.18 10.56
CA GLY A 404 -0.57 -19.76 11.37
C GLY A 404 -1.24 -20.89 12.16
N HIS A 405 -1.07 -22.14 11.73
CA HIS A 405 -1.53 -23.32 12.49
C HIS A 405 -0.63 -23.61 13.70
N GLU A 406 0.64 -23.20 13.64
CA GLU A 406 1.63 -23.35 14.71
C GLU A 406 1.58 -22.12 15.63
N LYS A 407 0.55 -22.09 16.49
CA LYS A 407 0.26 -20.95 17.39
C LYS A 407 1.47 -20.52 18.23
N GLU A 408 2.40 -21.44 18.51
CA GLU A 408 3.64 -21.19 19.23
C GLU A 408 4.68 -20.45 18.38
N ILE A 409 4.85 -20.79 17.10
CA ILE A 409 5.74 -20.05 16.19
C ILE A 409 5.24 -18.64 15.96
N LEU A 410 3.95 -18.47 15.66
CA LEU A 410 3.36 -17.14 15.49
C LEU A 410 3.55 -16.28 16.75
N ARG A 411 3.41 -16.88 17.94
CA ARG A 411 3.68 -16.22 19.21
C ARG A 411 5.15 -15.79 19.34
N ASN A 412 6.08 -16.70 19.08
CA ASN A 412 7.51 -16.44 19.26
C ASN A 412 8.01 -15.39 18.26
N VAL A 413 7.53 -15.42 17.01
CA VAL A 413 7.87 -14.41 16.00
C VAL A 413 7.37 -13.02 16.43
N VAL A 414 6.12 -12.90 16.88
CA VAL A 414 5.60 -11.62 17.38
C VAL A 414 6.43 -11.13 18.58
N ALA A 415 6.80 -12.02 19.52
CA ALA A 415 7.64 -11.65 20.66
C ALA A 415 9.06 -11.21 20.24
N CYS A 416 9.69 -11.90 19.30
CA CYS A 416 11.01 -11.53 18.78
C CYS A 416 10.99 -10.19 18.05
N ILE A 417 9.93 -9.91 17.27
CA ILE A 417 9.79 -8.62 16.57
C ILE A 417 9.57 -7.49 17.58
N ILE A 418 8.78 -7.71 18.63
CA ILE A 418 8.63 -6.77 19.74
C ILE A 418 9.99 -6.45 20.36
N ALA A 419 10.78 -7.48 20.70
CA ALA A 419 12.11 -7.29 21.29
C ALA A 419 13.05 -6.53 20.35
N ALA A 420 13.07 -6.89 19.05
CA ALA A 420 13.90 -6.23 18.06
C ALA A 420 13.53 -4.75 17.86
N TYR A 421 12.24 -4.43 17.88
CA TYR A 421 11.78 -3.04 17.77
C TYR A 421 12.18 -2.20 18.99
N ILE A 422 12.01 -2.74 20.20
CA ILE A 422 12.43 -2.06 21.45
C ILE A 422 13.93 -1.75 21.44
N ILE A 423 14.76 -2.65 20.90
CA ILE A 423 16.21 -2.45 20.81
C ILE A 423 16.58 -1.45 19.71
N SER A 424 15.69 -1.20 18.75
CA SER A 424 15.94 -0.32 17.60
C SER A 424 15.44 1.12 17.76
N ILE A 425 14.62 1.38 18.79
CA ILE A 425 14.35 2.73 19.32
C ILE A 425 15.50 3.10 20.25
#